data_AF-A0A8B6C8B6-F1
#
_entry.id   AF-A0A8B6C8B6-F1
#
_cell.length_a   1.000
_cell.length_b   1.000
_cell.length_c   1.000
_cell.angle_alpha   90.00
_cell.angle_beta   90.00
_cell.angle_gamma   90.00
#
_symmetry.space_group_name_H-M   'P 1'
#
loop_
_entity.id
_entity.type
_entity.pdbx_description
1 polymer ?
#
loop_
_entity_poly.entity_id
_entity_poly.type
_entity_poly.pdbx_seq_one_letter_code
_entity_poly.pdbx_strand_id
1 'polypeptide(L)'
;MSLNSELYDFSNYPADHPLYTKDRKSIIGLFKDECKSIQMVEYIGLRAKMYSFITADDKETVVAKGIKTRNVRFEQYKKHLVQLFSTTLAYVHFEKFQPSDSHGEGCEKWTITI
;
A
#
# COMPACT_ATOMS: atom_id res chain seq x y z
N MET A 1 16.70 18.95 -7.06
CA MET A 1 15.63 18.90 -6.04
C MET A 1 14.36 18.49 -6.74
N SER A 2 13.72 17.42 -6.27
CA SER A 2 12.53 16.85 -6.90
C SER A 2 11.37 17.85 -6.86
N LEU A 3 10.66 17.97 -7.98
CA LEU A 3 9.70 19.05 -8.28
C LEU A 3 8.52 19.16 -7.30
N ASN A 4 8.31 18.19 -6.40
CA ASN A 4 7.15 18.12 -5.50
C ASN A 4 7.52 17.78 -4.04
N SER A 5 8.79 17.89 -3.65
CA SER A 5 9.24 17.48 -2.30
C SER A 5 8.52 18.21 -1.14
N GLU A 6 7.95 19.37 -1.42
CA GLU A 6 7.20 20.20 -0.49
C GLU A 6 5.80 19.65 -0.18
N LEU A 7 5.28 18.71 -0.98
CA LEU A 7 3.95 18.13 -0.80
C LEU A 7 3.93 16.88 0.08
N TYR A 8 5.11 16.39 0.49
CA TYR A 8 5.26 15.12 1.21
C TYR A 8 5.91 15.28 2.58
N ASP A 9 5.43 14.48 3.54
CA ASP A 9 6.00 14.32 4.88
C ASP A 9 6.79 13.01 4.96
N PHE A 10 8.12 13.11 4.95
CA PHE A 10 9.07 12.00 5.06
C PHE A 10 9.60 11.77 6.48
N SER A 11 9.00 12.39 7.49
CA SER A 11 9.47 12.29 8.88
C SER A 11 9.35 10.89 9.50
N ASN A 12 8.65 9.98 8.82
CA ASN A 12 8.43 8.59 9.24
C ASN A 12 9.46 7.61 8.65
N TYR A 13 10.39 8.11 7.82
CA TYR A 13 11.42 7.29 7.19
C TYR A 13 12.52 6.91 8.21
N PRO A 14 13.29 5.85 7.97
CA PRO A 14 14.47 5.56 8.78
C PRO A 14 15.46 6.73 8.69
N ALA A 15 16.16 7.00 9.80
CA ALA A 15 17.06 8.16 9.90
C ALA A 15 18.24 8.12 8.93
N ASP A 16 18.55 6.93 8.40
CA ASP A 16 19.60 6.68 7.41
C ASP A 16 19.12 6.91 5.96
N HIS A 17 17.83 7.22 5.75
CA HIS A 17 17.28 7.42 4.42
C HIS A 17 17.59 8.84 3.88
N PRO A 18 18.01 9.01 2.62
CA PRO A 18 18.37 10.32 2.05
C PRO A 18 17.22 11.34 2.04
N LEU A 19 15.97 10.87 2.03
CA LEU A 19 14.77 11.70 2.08
C LEU A 19 14.27 12.00 3.51
N TYR A 20 14.91 11.47 4.55
CA TYR A 20 14.48 11.69 5.92
C TYR A 20 14.62 13.15 6.32
N THR A 21 13.50 13.79 6.64
CA THR A 21 13.47 15.13 7.23
C THR A 21 12.44 15.20 8.36
N LYS A 22 12.80 15.81 9.48
CA LYS A 22 11.89 16.07 10.60
C LYS A 22 11.09 17.36 10.43
N ASP A 23 11.49 18.23 9.51
CA ASP A 23 10.99 19.61 9.41
C ASP A 23 9.50 19.66 9.05
N ARG A 24 9.00 18.62 8.38
CA ARG A 24 7.63 18.53 7.86
C ARG A 24 6.70 17.59 8.64
N LYS A 25 7.14 17.15 9.82
CA LYS A 25 6.40 16.17 10.62
C LYS A 25 5.02 16.67 11.00
N SER A 26 3.98 16.00 10.49
CA SER A 26 2.58 16.25 10.85
C SER A 26 2.06 17.64 10.52
N ILE A 27 2.60 18.26 9.47
CA ILE A 27 2.00 19.45 8.86
C ILE A 27 0.74 19.02 8.10
N ILE A 28 -0.35 19.76 8.31
CA ILE A 28 -1.64 19.51 7.66
C ILE A 28 -1.52 19.85 6.17
N GLY A 29 -2.09 19.00 5.31
CA GLY A 29 -2.07 19.19 3.85
C GLY A 29 -0.89 18.51 3.14
N LEU A 30 0.05 17.90 3.88
CA LEU A 30 1.10 17.07 3.31
C LEU A 30 0.66 15.61 3.19
N PHE A 31 1.07 14.96 2.09
CA PHE A 31 0.92 13.52 1.91
C PHE A 31 1.95 12.77 2.76
N LYS A 32 1.47 11.80 3.53
CA LYS A 32 2.31 10.90 4.31
C LYS A 32 2.40 9.55 3.61
N ASP A 33 3.59 8.97 3.68
CA ASP A 33 3.77 7.55 3.35
C ASP A 33 3.48 6.69 4.59
N GLU A 34 2.40 5.90 4.51
CA GLU A 34 1.96 4.99 5.57
C GLU A 34 2.86 3.76 5.71
N CYS A 35 3.61 3.41 4.65
CA CYS A 35 4.43 2.20 4.62
C CYS A 35 5.87 2.45 5.06
N LYS A 36 6.22 3.66 5.52
CA LYS A 36 7.53 3.99 6.14
C LYS A 36 8.73 3.61 5.28
N SER A 37 8.68 3.86 3.96
CA SER A 37 9.70 3.44 3.00
C SER A 37 9.78 1.91 2.76
N ILE A 38 8.87 1.12 3.34
CA ILE A 38 8.78 -0.33 3.09
C ILE A 38 7.81 -0.55 1.93
N GLN A 39 8.25 -1.22 0.89
CA GLN A 39 7.41 -1.52 -0.27
C GLN A 39 6.30 -2.52 0.08
N MET A 40 5.11 -2.30 -0.48
CA MET A 40 4.03 -3.29 -0.48
C MET A 40 4.30 -4.33 -1.58
N VAL A 41 4.38 -5.61 -1.23
CA VAL A 41 4.71 -6.70 -2.17
C VAL A 41 3.46 -7.38 -2.73
N GLU A 42 2.43 -7.55 -1.90
CA GLU A 42 1.16 -8.12 -2.32
C GLU A 42 -0.01 -7.33 -1.73
N TYR A 43 -1.05 -7.10 -2.53
CA TYR A 43 -2.25 -6.38 -2.12
C TYR A 43 -3.50 -7.12 -2.62
N ILE A 44 -4.51 -7.23 -1.75
CA ILE A 44 -5.82 -7.78 -2.05
C ILE A 44 -6.89 -6.83 -1.52
N GLY A 45 -7.71 -6.28 -2.42
CA GLY A 45 -8.89 -5.50 -2.08
C GLY A 45 -10.17 -6.23 -2.45
N LEU A 46 -11.05 -6.49 -1.47
CA LEU A 46 -12.37 -7.09 -1.73
C LEU A 46 -13.46 -6.01 -1.89
N ARG A 47 -13.37 -4.94 -1.08
CA ARG A 47 -14.32 -3.83 -1.07
C ARG A 47 -13.68 -2.58 -0.46
N ALA A 48 -14.27 -1.41 -0.66
CA ALA A 48 -13.94 -0.21 0.11
C ALA A 48 -13.84 -0.50 1.62
N LYS A 49 -12.69 -0.18 2.21
CA LYS A 49 -12.36 -0.42 3.64
C LYS A 49 -12.33 -1.91 4.05
N MET A 50 -12.15 -2.80 3.06
CA MET A 50 -11.95 -4.24 3.23
C MET A 50 -10.82 -4.72 2.31
N TYR A 51 -9.61 -4.74 2.84
CA TYR A 51 -8.39 -5.07 2.09
C TYR A 51 -7.34 -5.69 3.01
N SER A 52 -6.37 -6.36 2.41
CA SER A 52 -5.20 -6.89 3.10
C SER A 52 -3.97 -6.78 2.21
N PHE A 53 -2.82 -6.52 2.81
CA PHE A 53 -1.56 -6.42 2.08
C PHE A 53 -0.39 -6.94 2.91
N ILE A 54 0.67 -7.34 2.21
CA ILE A 54 1.94 -7.79 2.77
C ILE A 54 3.00 -6.79 2.35
N THR A 55 3.87 -6.41 3.28
CA THR A 55 5.03 -5.56 3.00
C THR A 55 6.29 -6.40 2.78
N ALA A 56 7.34 -5.80 2.22
CA ALA A 56 8.63 -6.47 2.02
C ALA A 56 9.28 -7.00 3.32
N ASP A 57 8.82 -6.52 4.48
CA ASP A 57 9.19 -6.99 5.82
C ASP A 57 8.41 -8.26 6.26
N ASP A 58 7.64 -8.89 5.36
CA ASP A 58 6.70 -9.97 5.64
C ASP A 58 5.62 -9.62 6.69
N LYS A 59 5.34 -8.31 6.87
CA LYS A 59 4.28 -7.85 7.77
C LYS A 59 2.95 -7.82 7.04
N GLU A 60 2.00 -8.55 7.60
CA GLU A 60 0.62 -8.58 7.13
C GLU A 60 -0.20 -7.46 7.80
N THR A 61 -0.91 -6.68 6.98
CA THR A 61 -1.92 -5.73 7.45
C THR A 61 -3.28 -6.14 6.91
N VAL A 62 -4.28 -6.20 7.78
CA VAL A 62 -5.66 -6.56 7.44
C VAL A 62 -6.59 -5.45 7.89
N VAL A 63 -7.36 -4.91 6.96
CA VAL A 63 -8.39 -3.91 7.22
C VAL A 63 -9.74 -4.49 6.82
N ALA A 64 -10.61 -4.68 7.80
CA ALA A 64 -11.87 -5.39 7.64
C ALA A 64 -13.02 -4.65 8.35
N LYS A 65 -13.33 -3.42 7.90
CA LYS A 65 -14.27 -2.57 8.63
C LYS A 65 -15.66 -3.22 8.71
N GLY A 66 -16.20 -3.32 9.94
CA GLY A 66 -17.51 -3.91 10.21
C GLY A 66 -17.48 -5.40 10.58
N ILE A 67 -16.33 -6.07 10.43
CA ILE A 67 -16.14 -7.46 10.88
C ILE A 67 -15.64 -7.44 12.33
N LYS A 68 -16.38 -8.09 13.24
CA LYS A 68 -16.03 -8.17 14.68
C LYS A 68 -14.93 -9.20 14.95
N THR A 69 -14.67 -10.09 14.01
CA THR A 69 -13.75 -11.23 14.16
C THR A 69 -12.30 -10.80 14.01
N ARG A 70 -11.44 -11.20 14.95
CA ARG A 70 -10.00 -10.85 14.97
C ARG A 70 -9.09 -11.74 14.13
N ASN A 71 -9.58 -12.87 13.63
CA ASN A 71 -8.75 -13.92 12.99
C ASN A 71 -8.83 -13.93 11.45
N VAL A 72 -9.03 -12.76 10.83
CA VAL A 72 -9.03 -12.68 9.36
C VAL A 72 -7.58 -12.56 8.90
N ARG A 73 -7.18 -13.41 7.96
CA ARG A 73 -5.82 -13.46 7.39
C ARG A 73 -5.84 -13.23 5.88
N PHE A 74 -4.72 -12.82 5.32
CA PHE A 74 -4.47 -12.58 3.91
C PHE A 74 -4.86 -13.80 3.05
N GLU A 75 -4.52 -15.01 3.51
CA GLU A 75 -4.91 -16.25 2.84
C GLU A 75 -6.43 -16.43 2.71
N GLN A 76 -7.22 -15.95 3.67
CA GLN A 76 -8.67 -16.02 3.59
C GLN A 76 -9.20 -15.04 2.53
N TYR A 77 -8.61 -13.84 2.45
CA TYR A 77 -8.90 -12.87 1.40
C TYR A 77 -8.59 -13.42 0.01
N LYS A 78 -7.43 -14.07 -0.16
CA LYS A 78 -7.01 -14.70 -1.42
C LYS A 78 -7.97 -15.79 -1.86
N LYS A 79 -8.38 -16.68 -0.94
CA LYS A 79 -9.39 -17.72 -1.21
C LYS A 79 -10.74 -17.13 -1.62
N HIS A 80 -11.23 -16.12 -0.90
CA HIS A 80 -12.50 -15.47 -1.21
C HIS A 80 -12.45 -14.76 -2.56
N LEU A 81 -11.35 -14.10 -2.86
CA LEU A 81 -11.13 -13.43 -4.13
C LEU A 81 -11.22 -14.43 -5.30
N VAL A 82 -10.50 -15.55 -5.24
CA VAL A 82 -10.56 -16.63 -6.25
C VAL A 82 -11.98 -17.19 -6.40
N GLN A 83 -12.69 -17.40 -5.29
CA GLN A 83 -14.07 -17.87 -5.31
C GLN A 83 -15.03 -16.84 -5.94
N LEU A 84 -14.84 -15.55 -5.68
CA LEU A 84 -15.64 -14.49 -6.30
C LEU A 84 -15.44 -14.47 -7.83
N PHE A 85 -14.20 -14.65 -8.30
CA PHE A 85 -13.87 -14.75 -9.72
C PHE A 85 -14.45 -15.98 -10.40
N SER A 86 -14.49 -17.13 -9.72
CA SER A 86 -15.07 -18.35 -10.30
C SER A 86 -16.59 -18.27 -10.42
N THR A 87 -17.24 -17.47 -9.56
CA THR A 87 -18.71 -17.43 -9.46
C THR A 87 -19.33 -16.25 -10.19
N THR A 88 -18.57 -15.17 -10.37
CA THR A 88 -19.03 -13.95 -11.02
C THR A 88 -18.21 -13.76 -12.29
N LEU A 89 -18.85 -13.65 -13.47
CA LEU A 89 -18.22 -13.14 -14.69
C LEU A 89 -17.90 -11.64 -14.53
N ALA A 90 -17.03 -11.31 -13.58
CA ALA A 90 -16.55 -9.97 -13.33
C ALA A 90 -15.05 -9.95 -13.61
N TYR A 91 -14.69 -9.37 -14.74
CA TYR A 91 -13.33 -8.99 -15.07
C TYR A 91 -12.83 -8.01 -13.99
N VAL A 92 -11.85 -8.43 -13.19
CA VAL A 92 -11.03 -7.49 -12.42
C VAL A 92 -9.60 -7.69 -12.87
N HIS A 93 -8.98 -6.58 -13.26
CA HIS A 93 -7.61 -6.55 -13.75
C HIS A 93 -6.66 -6.83 -12.59
N PHE A 94 -6.02 -8.00 -12.58
CA PHE A 94 -4.86 -8.24 -11.73
C PHE A 94 -3.63 -7.66 -12.41
N GLU A 95 -3.24 -6.46 -12.03
CA GLU A 95 -1.90 -5.96 -12.34
C GLU A 95 -0.97 -6.44 -11.22
N LYS A 96 -0.02 -7.32 -11.57
CA LYS A 96 1.09 -7.62 -10.67
C LYS A 96 1.93 -6.36 -10.58
N PHE A 97 2.11 -5.84 -9.36
CA PHE A 97 3.04 -4.75 -9.11
C PHE A 97 4.46 -5.26 -9.38
N GLN A 98 5.02 -4.97 -10.55
CA GLN A 98 6.40 -5.29 -10.86
C GLN A 98 7.28 -4.16 -10.32
N PRO A 99 8.26 -4.44 -9.44
CA PRO A 99 9.25 -3.45 -9.06
C PRO A 99 10.03 -3.06 -10.32
N SER A 100 10.10 -1.78 -10.65
CA SER A 100 11.09 -1.33 -11.63
C SER A 100 12.46 -1.39 -10.97
N ASP A 101 13.29 -2.33 -11.41
CA ASP A 101 14.71 -2.40 -11.10
C ASP A 101 15.40 -1.14 -11.65
N SER A 102 15.34 -0.04 -10.89
CA SER A 102 16.17 1.13 -11.16
C SER A 102 16.40 1.91 -9.88
N HIS A 103 17.66 1.87 -9.44
CA HIS A 103 18.24 2.88 -8.57
C HIS A 103 17.86 4.28 -9.09
N GLY A 104 17.25 5.10 -8.24
CA GLY A 104 17.12 6.55 -8.46
C GLY A 104 15.70 7.03 -8.77
N GLU A 105 15.17 7.79 -7.82
CA GLU A 105 14.28 8.94 -8.02
C GLU A 105 13.07 8.78 -8.95
N GLY A 106 11.88 8.61 -8.35
CA GLY A 106 10.62 8.90 -9.05
C GLY A 106 9.42 8.63 -8.15
N CYS A 107 8.61 9.64 -7.88
CA CYS A 107 7.30 9.45 -7.24
C CYS A 107 6.46 8.52 -8.12
N GLU A 108 6.30 7.27 -7.67
CA GLU A 108 5.46 6.27 -8.31
C GLU A 108 4.01 6.75 -8.25
N LYS A 109 3.40 6.94 -9.42
CA LYS A 109 1.99 7.34 -9.54
C LYS A 109 1.12 6.16 -9.15
N TRP A 110 0.62 6.17 -7.93
CA TRP A 110 -0.41 5.23 -7.46
C TRP A 110 -1.76 5.57 -8.10
N THR A 111 -2.09 4.89 -9.21
CA THR A 111 -3.45 4.94 -9.76
C THR A 111 -4.16 3.65 -9.40
N ILE A 112 -4.93 3.70 -8.30
CA ILE A 112 -5.90 2.64 -7.98
C ILE A 112 -7.12 2.90 -8.86
N THR A 113 -7.18 2.25 -10.03
CA THR A 113 -8.41 2.22 -10.83
C THR A 113 -9.30 1.11 -10.28
N ILE A 114 -10.44 1.50 -9.72
CA ILE A 114 -11.52 0.60 -9.29
C ILE A 114 -12.43 0.31 -10.48
#